data_AF-A0A842U9L5-F1
#
_entry.id   AF-A0A842U9L5-F1
#
_cell.length_a   1.000
_cell.length_b   1.000
_cell.length_c   1.000
_cell.angle_alpha   90.00
_cell.angle_beta   90.00
_cell.angle_gamma   90.00
#
_symmetry.space_group_name_H-M   'P 1'
#
loop_
_entity.id
_entity.type
_entity.pdbx_description
1 polymer ?
#
loop_
_entity_poly.entity_id
_entity_poly.type
_entity_poly.pdbx_seq_one_letter_code
_entity_poly.pdbx_strand_id
1 'polypeptide(L)'
;MPQIISALIGAFVTLLLWGLSNKETREWIAKRLVRILGSLLIMIIFSLIAYLCIQQFKIQKLENKIQTQKDGNKNGAIDILVDNLVEERNKYNFAKDEIEELSKEKDSLSVKINSRENELFQLKSQLDELQKQSLQNQAKIISLKRKISEKENEIKILKNKEKQLTTDLQNAQTRLKNLEDNIETLQEELLKERDKYIQSLERVASLFESGTKDTTASESLRKVITWSADKKYLAIMYSVGNTGDVSIIDISSQKEVKKIPIERGYYQIKFSKDGRKIIADDDTLEIVKKLSPKPKPKKQFEIKKNETKSNTNSIDKKKQNWQTIYLRSTAESLTEEDVKTMIKKHDFYDRYTNKTGRGFKNDYDVKTINGDAVVVDRATGLMWQQGGPSNYGRYKDTKKDIDELNMNRFAGYDDWRLPTLEEAMSLMEPERYNSGLHIDPVFDSMQRWIWTADAIISERRQWVVYFYYGYCDYDDLNYSSLYVRAVRSGQSSNE
;
A
#
# COMPACT_ATOMS: atom_id res chain seq x y z
N MET A 1 -71.27 39.29 -21.05
CA MET A 1 -70.32 38.99 -19.96
C MET A 1 -70.27 37.50 -19.55
N PRO A 2 -71.39 36.79 -19.30
CA PRO A 2 -71.36 35.43 -18.76
C PRO A 2 -70.71 34.36 -19.69
N GLN A 3 -70.92 34.48 -20.99
CA GLN A 3 -70.38 33.53 -21.98
C GLN A 3 -68.85 33.64 -22.16
N ILE A 4 -68.28 34.83 -21.98
CA ILE A 4 -66.82 35.06 -22.06
C ILE A 4 -66.13 34.48 -20.80
N ILE A 5 -66.77 34.65 -19.63
CA ILE A 5 -66.29 34.10 -18.36
C ILE A 5 -66.32 32.56 -18.39
N SER A 6 -67.41 31.97 -18.91
CA SER A 6 -67.53 30.51 -19.08
C SER A 6 -66.47 29.91 -20.02
N ALA A 7 -66.21 30.57 -21.17
CA ALA A 7 -65.19 30.13 -22.12
C ALA A 7 -63.76 30.23 -21.54
N LEU A 8 -63.47 31.28 -20.76
CA LEU A 8 -62.19 31.44 -20.07
C LEU A 8 -62.01 30.37 -18.99
N ILE A 9 -63.06 30.03 -18.23
CA ILE A 9 -63.01 28.95 -17.21
C ILE A 9 -62.82 27.58 -17.88
N GLY A 10 -63.48 27.32 -19.02
CA GLY A 10 -63.30 26.07 -19.78
C GLY A 10 -61.88 25.88 -20.33
N ALA A 11 -61.28 26.94 -20.89
CA ALA A 11 -59.88 26.95 -21.32
C ALA A 11 -58.89 26.80 -20.14
N PHE A 12 -59.28 27.29 -18.96
CA PHE A 12 -58.50 27.23 -17.74
C PHE A 12 -58.47 25.83 -17.12
N VAL A 13 -59.60 25.14 -17.10
CA VAL A 13 -59.71 23.76 -16.57
C VAL A 13 -58.96 22.78 -17.48
N THR A 14 -58.99 22.98 -18.80
CA THR A 14 -58.24 22.17 -19.76
C THR A 14 -56.72 22.36 -19.65
N LEU A 15 -56.24 23.58 -19.40
CA LEU A 15 -54.82 23.87 -19.13
C LEU A 15 -54.34 23.31 -17.77
N LEU A 16 -55.18 23.33 -16.74
CA LEU A 16 -54.91 22.73 -15.43
C LEU A 16 -54.79 21.20 -15.51
N LEU A 17 -55.67 20.56 -16.28
CA LEU A 17 -55.65 19.11 -16.49
C LEU A 17 -54.43 18.65 -17.30
N TRP A 18 -53.96 19.45 -18.27
CA TRP A 18 -52.75 19.17 -19.04
C TRP A 18 -51.44 19.35 -18.22
N GLY A 19 -51.45 20.27 -17.27
CA GLY A 19 -50.28 20.61 -16.43
C GLY A 19 -49.89 19.59 -15.35
N LEU A 20 -50.73 18.60 -15.04
CA LEU A 20 -50.53 17.68 -13.91
C LEU A 20 -49.38 16.66 -14.10
N SER A 21 -48.82 16.54 -15.30
CA SER A 21 -47.81 15.50 -15.61
C SER A 21 -46.36 15.90 -15.25
N ASN A 22 -45.98 17.18 -15.39
CA ASN A 22 -44.58 17.62 -15.27
C ASN A 22 -44.38 18.71 -14.19
N LYS A 23 -43.26 18.64 -13.44
CA LYS A 23 -42.99 19.49 -12.25
C LYS A 23 -42.65 20.93 -12.65
N GLU A 24 -41.89 21.11 -13.73
CA GLU A 24 -41.54 22.44 -14.26
C GLU A 24 -42.76 23.16 -14.87
N THR A 25 -43.65 22.42 -15.55
CA THR A 25 -44.89 22.98 -16.09
C THR A 25 -45.85 23.39 -14.97
N ARG A 26 -45.91 22.66 -13.84
CA ARG A 26 -46.71 23.06 -12.68
C ARG A 26 -46.25 24.38 -12.08
N GLU A 27 -44.94 24.57 -11.94
CA GLU A 27 -44.38 25.80 -11.38
C GLU A 27 -44.58 27.00 -12.33
N TRP A 28 -44.44 26.78 -13.63
CA TRP A 28 -44.72 27.79 -14.65
C TRP A 28 -46.21 28.17 -14.70
N ILE A 29 -47.11 27.17 -14.70
CA ILE A 29 -48.56 27.40 -14.67
C ILE A 29 -48.93 28.15 -13.39
N ALA A 30 -48.46 27.74 -12.22
CA ALA A 30 -48.74 28.42 -10.95
C ALA A 30 -48.30 29.89 -10.97
N LYS A 31 -47.09 30.20 -11.45
CA LYS A 31 -46.60 31.59 -11.57
C LYS A 31 -47.43 32.41 -12.56
N ARG A 32 -47.87 31.81 -13.68
CA ARG A 32 -48.72 32.47 -14.67
C ARG A 32 -50.12 32.73 -14.13
N LEU A 33 -50.69 31.78 -13.38
CA LEU A 33 -51.99 31.88 -12.74
C LEU A 33 -52.02 32.98 -11.69
N VAL A 34 -51.00 33.06 -10.82
CA VAL A 34 -50.88 34.14 -9.82
C VAL A 34 -50.85 35.52 -10.49
N ARG A 35 -50.13 35.66 -11.62
CA ARG A 35 -50.10 36.92 -12.38
C ARG A 35 -51.45 37.26 -13.00
N ILE A 36 -52.13 36.29 -13.61
CA ILE A 36 -53.44 36.52 -14.25
C ILE A 36 -54.49 36.90 -13.20
N LEU A 37 -54.56 36.16 -12.09
CA LEU A 37 -55.48 36.43 -10.99
C LEU A 37 -55.17 37.77 -10.31
N GLY A 38 -53.88 38.12 -10.15
CA GLY A 38 -53.47 39.43 -9.64
C GLY A 38 -53.94 40.58 -10.54
N SER A 39 -53.78 40.47 -11.86
CA SER A 39 -54.25 41.47 -12.81
C SER A 39 -55.78 41.60 -12.83
N LEU A 40 -56.50 40.48 -12.72
CA LEU A 40 -57.97 40.47 -12.62
C LEU A 40 -58.46 41.19 -11.36
N LEU A 41 -57.81 40.92 -10.21
CA LEU A 41 -58.14 41.57 -8.94
C LEU A 41 -57.90 43.09 -9.02
N ILE A 42 -56.79 43.51 -9.62
CA ILE A 42 -56.49 44.93 -9.85
C ILE A 42 -57.59 45.58 -10.71
N MET A 43 -58.03 44.94 -11.79
CA MET A 43 -59.10 45.47 -12.63
C MET A 43 -60.45 45.58 -11.90
N ILE A 44 -60.78 44.59 -11.05
CA ILE A 44 -62.00 44.63 -10.23
C ILE A 44 -61.95 45.80 -9.24
N ILE A 45 -60.82 45.99 -8.55
CA ILE A 45 -60.62 47.11 -7.63
C ILE A 45 -60.73 48.46 -8.36
N PHE A 46 -60.10 48.62 -9.52
CA PHE A 46 -60.23 49.85 -10.32
C PHE A 46 -61.68 50.12 -10.76
N SER A 47 -62.43 49.08 -11.15
CA SER A 47 -63.85 49.21 -11.51
C SER A 47 -64.71 49.63 -10.32
N LEU A 48 -64.42 49.11 -9.12
CA LEU A 48 -65.13 49.47 -7.88
C LEU A 48 -64.81 50.90 -7.42
N ILE A 49 -63.55 51.32 -7.52
CA ILE A 49 -63.14 52.70 -7.24
C ILE A 49 -63.80 53.67 -8.23
N ALA A 50 -63.81 53.35 -9.52
CA ALA A 50 -64.50 54.15 -10.53
C ALA A 50 -66.00 54.25 -10.26
N TYR A 51 -66.63 53.15 -9.83
CA TYR A 51 -68.03 53.15 -9.39
C TYR A 51 -68.27 54.07 -8.20
N LEU A 52 -67.43 54.00 -7.15
CA LEU A 52 -67.52 54.91 -6.00
C LEU A 52 -67.38 56.39 -6.40
N CYS A 53 -66.43 56.72 -7.27
CA CYS A 53 -66.26 58.09 -7.78
C CYS A 53 -67.51 58.59 -8.53
N ILE A 54 -68.14 57.74 -9.35
CA ILE A 54 -69.38 58.07 -10.07
C ILE A 54 -70.53 58.30 -9.08
N GLN A 55 -70.66 57.45 -8.06
CA GLN A 55 -71.72 57.61 -7.05
C GLN A 55 -71.51 58.85 -6.19
N GLN A 56 -70.26 59.16 -5.81
CA GLN A 56 -69.93 60.37 -5.07
C GLN A 56 -70.24 61.64 -5.88
N PHE A 57 -69.99 61.63 -7.19
CA PHE A 57 -70.37 62.72 -8.09
C PHE A 57 -71.90 62.89 -8.21
N LYS A 58 -72.66 61.77 -8.30
CA LYS A 58 -74.14 61.82 -8.32
C LYS A 58 -74.71 62.39 -7.03
N ILE A 59 -74.19 61.96 -5.88
CA ILE A 59 -74.56 62.48 -4.56
C ILE A 59 -74.33 63.99 -4.53
N GLN A 60 -73.15 64.45 -4.91
CA GLN A 60 -72.81 65.88 -4.88
C GLN A 60 -73.67 66.72 -5.84
N LYS A 61 -74.03 66.17 -7.01
CA LYS A 61 -74.93 66.81 -7.96
C LYS A 61 -76.36 66.93 -7.41
N LEU A 62 -76.83 65.92 -6.69
CA LEU A 62 -78.15 65.93 -6.06
C LEU A 62 -78.18 66.85 -4.83
N GLU A 63 -77.13 66.87 -3.99
CA GLU A 63 -76.97 67.82 -2.87
C GLU A 63 -77.04 69.27 -3.36
N ASN A 64 -76.30 69.59 -4.44
CA ASN A 64 -76.36 70.92 -5.07
C ASN A 64 -77.76 71.27 -5.60
N LYS A 65 -78.47 70.31 -6.23
CA LYS A 65 -79.84 70.52 -6.71
C LYS A 65 -80.81 70.79 -5.57
N ILE A 66 -80.71 70.06 -4.47
CA ILE A 66 -81.55 70.28 -3.29
C ILE A 66 -81.28 71.66 -2.69
N GLN A 67 -80.01 72.07 -2.59
CA GLN A 67 -79.65 73.40 -2.12
C GLN A 67 -80.30 74.50 -2.99
N THR A 68 -80.21 74.39 -4.32
CA THR A 68 -80.84 75.37 -5.23
C THR A 68 -82.38 75.40 -5.19
N GLN A 69 -83.04 74.28 -4.87
CA GLN A 69 -84.51 74.25 -4.75
C GLN A 69 -85.01 74.71 -3.38
N LYS A 70 -84.20 74.51 -2.33
CA LYS A 70 -84.44 75.03 -0.98
C LYS A 70 -84.43 76.57 -0.97
N ASP A 71 -83.56 77.17 -1.78
CA ASP A 71 -83.50 78.62 -2.00
C ASP A 71 -84.72 79.15 -2.81
N GLY A 72 -85.50 78.27 -3.46
CA GLY A 72 -86.64 78.62 -4.34
C GLY A 72 -88.05 78.25 -3.81
N ASN A 73 -88.18 77.79 -2.56
CA ASN A 73 -89.46 77.49 -1.86
C ASN A 73 -90.41 76.49 -2.58
N LYS A 74 -89.87 75.38 -3.13
CA LYS A 74 -90.64 74.31 -3.80
C LYS A 74 -90.59 72.98 -3.03
N ASN A 75 -91.29 72.89 -1.91
CA ASN A 75 -91.11 71.83 -0.90
C ASN A 75 -91.43 70.39 -1.40
N GLY A 76 -92.40 70.17 -2.29
CA GLY A 76 -92.77 68.81 -2.74
C GLY A 76 -91.78 68.14 -3.71
N ALA A 77 -90.94 68.90 -4.41
CA ALA A 77 -89.89 68.36 -5.29
C ALA A 77 -88.59 68.03 -4.53
N ILE A 78 -88.43 68.63 -3.34
CA ILE A 78 -87.27 68.43 -2.47
C ILE A 78 -87.32 67.03 -1.85
N ASP A 79 -88.48 66.57 -1.37
CA ASP A 79 -88.62 65.25 -0.72
C ASP A 79 -88.19 64.10 -1.66
N ILE A 80 -88.62 64.12 -2.92
CA ILE A 80 -88.22 63.12 -3.93
C ILE A 80 -86.71 63.15 -4.20
N LEU A 81 -86.09 64.33 -4.20
CA LEU A 81 -84.63 64.46 -4.38
C LEU A 81 -83.86 63.99 -3.14
N VAL A 82 -84.40 64.21 -1.95
CA VAL A 82 -83.86 63.70 -0.67
C VAL A 82 -83.92 62.17 -0.65
N ASP A 83 -85.04 61.55 -1.04
CA ASP A 83 -85.16 60.09 -1.07
C ASP A 83 -84.15 59.45 -2.05
N ASN A 84 -83.99 60.02 -3.24
CA ASN A 84 -82.98 59.58 -4.21
C ASN A 84 -81.54 59.75 -3.69
N LEU A 85 -81.28 60.83 -2.94
CA LEU A 85 -79.99 61.03 -2.28
C LEU A 85 -79.69 59.96 -1.25
N VAL A 86 -80.68 59.66 -0.40
CA VAL A 86 -80.56 58.63 0.63
C VAL A 86 -80.27 57.28 -0.02
N GLU A 87 -80.97 56.93 -1.11
CA GLU A 87 -80.75 55.69 -1.84
C GLU A 87 -79.32 55.58 -2.41
N GLU A 88 -78.83 56.63 -3.09
CA GLU A 88 -77.46 56.62 -3.65
C GLU A 88 -76.38 56.65 -2.56
N ARG A 89 -76.63 57.32 -1.42
CA ARG A 89 -75.71 57.32 -0.27
C ARG A 89 -75.64 55.94 0.39
N ASN A 90 -76.75 55.22 0.47
CA ASN A 90 -76.78 53.84 0.97
C ASN A 90 -75.98 52.90 0.05
N LYS A 91 -76.12 53.02 -1.28
CA LYS A 91 -75.32 52.25 -2.25
C LYS A 91 -73.82 52.55 -2.14
N TYR A 92 -73.45 53.82 -1.96
CA TYR A 92 -72.06 54.23 -1.75
C TYR A 92 -71.48 53.64 -0.46
N ASN A 93 -72.20 53.74 0.65
CA ASN A 93 -71.74 53.22 1.94
C ASN A 93 -71.59 51.69 1.90
N PHE A 94 -72.55 50.97 1.31
CA PHE A 94 -72.45 49.51 1.16
C PHE A 94 -71.21 49.08 0.36
N ALA A 95 -70.98 49.70 -0.80
CA ALA A 95 -69.81 49.40 -1.63
C ALA A 95 -68.49 49.79 -0.93
N LYS A 96 -68.50 50.84 -0.10
CA LYS A 96 -67.35 51.25 0.69
C LYS A 96 -67.02 50.22 1.79
N ASP A 97 -68.03 49.75 2.50
CA ASP A 97 -67.88 48.76 3.58
C ASP A 97 -67.37 47.42 3.01
N GLU A 98 -67.88 46.99 1.84
CA GLU A 98 -67.43 45.78 1.13
C GLU A 98 -65.94 45.88 0.72
N ILE A 99 -65.48 47.04 0.25
CA ILE A 99 -64.06 47.27 -0.06
C ILE A 99 -63.19 47.23 1.20
N GLU A 100 -63.68 47.78 2.32
CA GLU A 100 -62.93 47.78 3.57
C GLU A 100 -62.77 46.36 4.13
N GLU A 101 -63.79 45.52 4.02
CA GLU A 101 -63.74 44.10 4.40
C GLU A 101 -62.75 43.32 3.50
N LEU A 102 -62.83 43.50 2.19
CA LEU A 102 -61.88 42.90 1.23
C LEU A 102 -60.44 43.36 1.47
N SER A 103 -60.23 44.61 1.90
CA SER A 103 -58.90 45.11 2.26
C SER A 103 -58.34 44.39 3.49
N LYS A 104 -59.18 44.18 4.53
CA LYS A 104 -58.77 43.45 5.75
C LYS A 104 -58.44 41.99 5.43
N GLU A 105 -59.22 41.33 4.58
CA GLU A 105 -58.96 39.96 4.16
C GLU A 105 -57.65 39.85 3.37
N LYS A 106 -57.40 40.79 2.44
CA LYS A 106 -56.14 40.88 1.69
C LYS A 106 -54.94 41.00 2.61
N ASP A 107 -54.99 41.89 3.60
CA ASP A 107 -53.88 42.11 4.53
C ASP A 107 -53.61 40.84 5.38
N SER A 108 -54.67 40.17 5.85
CA SER A 108 -54.59 38.88 6.54
C SER A 108 -53.95 37.78 5.69
N LEU A 109 -54.34 37.68 4.42
CA LEU A 109 -53.75 36.74 3.47
C LEU A 109 -52.28 37.06 3.18
N SER A 110 -51.92 38.34 3.07
CA SER A 110 -50.54 38.75 2.85
C SER A 110 -49.62 38.32 4.00
N VAL A 111 -50.09 38.44 5.24
CA VAL A 111 -49.33 37.97 6.42
C VAL A 111 -49.15 36.44 6.37
N LYS A 112 -50.21 35.69 6.03
CA LYS A 112 -50.15 34.23 5.91
C LYS A 112 -49.20 33.77 4.80
N ILE A 113 -49.16 34.48 3.67
CA ILE A 113 -48.24 34.20 2.56
C ILE A 113 -46.80 34.39 3.03
N ASN A 114 -46.48 35.54 3.65
CA ASN A 114 -45.13 35.81 4.15
C ASN A 114 -44.67 34.75 5.18
N SER A 115 -45.56 34.32 6.08
CA SER A 115 -45.26 33.25 7.04
C SER A 115 -44.90 31.94 6.34
N ARG A 116 -45.69 31.52 5.34
CA ARG A 116 -45.41 30.30 4.58
C ARG A 116 -44.16 30.39 3.72
N GLU A 117 -43.86 31.56 3.16
CA GLU A 117 -42.62 31.79 2.42
C GLU A 117 -41.39 31.62 3.31
N ASN A 118 -41.47 32.12 4.55
CA ASN A 118 -40.41 31.91 5.55
C ASN A 118 -40.25 30.42 5.92
N GLU A 119 -41.35 29.69 6.17
CA GLU A 119 -41.30 28.24 6.43
C GLU A 119 -40.67 27.49 5.25
N LEU A 120 -41.05 27.84 4.02
CA LEU A 120 -40.54 27.22 2.81
C LEU A 120 -39.05 27.52 2.60
N PHE A 121 -38.58 28.71 2.97
CA PHE A 121 -37.16 29.05 2.97
C PHE A 121 -36.37 28.19 3.96
N GLN A 122 -36.88 28.00 5.18
CA GLN A 122 -36.22 27.15 6.19
C GLN A 122 -36.15 25.69 5.74
N LEU A 123 -37.24 25.14 5.19
CA LEU A 123 -37.28 23.78 4.67
C LEU A 123 -36.30 23.57 3.51
N LYS A 124 -36.14 24.57 2.62
CA LYS A 124 -35.15 24.52 1.54
C LYS A 124 -33.72 24.48 2.10
N SER A 125 -33.41 25.33 3.07
CA SER A 125 -32.08 25.33 3.70
C SER A 125 -31.76 24.00 4.39
N GLN A 126 -32.74 23.39 5.07
CA GLN A 126 -32.57 22.05 5.66
C GLN A 126 -32.35 20.97 4.60
N LEU A 127 -33.06 21.05 3.46
CA LEU A 127 -32.90 20.12 2.36
C LEU A 127 -31.49 20.19 1.77
N ASP A 128 -30.96 21.39 1.58
CA ASP A 128 -29.60 21.60 1.04
C ASP A 128 -28.53 21.02 1.98
N GLU A 129 -28.69 21.20 3.29
CA GLU A 129 -27.77 20.64 4.29
C GLU A 129 -27.82 19.11 4.30
N LEU A 130 -29.02 18.52 4.23
CA LEU A 130 -29.19 17.06 4.15
C LEU A 130 -28.60 16.50 2.86
N GLN A 131 -28.73 17.20 1.73
CA GLN A 131 -28.10 16.79 0.47
C GLN A 131 -26.58 16.81 0.56
N LYS A 132 -26.01 17.84 1.19
CA LYS A 132 -24.56 17.93 1.44
C LYS A 132 -24.06 16.79 2.33
N GLN A 133 -24.79 16.47 3.40
CA GLN A 133 -24.46 15.33 4.28
C GLN A 133 -24.56 13.99 3.53
N SER A 134 -25.58 13.82 2.68
CA SER A 134 -25.74 12.63 1.85
C SER A 134 -24.53 12.43 0.92
N LEU A 135 -24.08 13.49 0.24
CA LEU A 135 -22.89 13.45 -0.62
C LEU A 135 -21.61 13.11 0.16
N GLN A 136 -21.42 13.70 1.35
CA GLN A 136 -20.28 13.36 2.21
C GLN A 136 -20.31 11.89 2.65
N ASN A 137 -21.49 11.36 2.98
CA ASN A 137 -21.63 9.95 3.35
C ASN A 137 -21.38 9.02 2.16
N GLN A 138 -21.81 9.39 0.95
CA GLN A 138 -21.49 8.65 -0.28
C GLN A 138 -19.98 8.61 -0.52
N ALA A 139 -19.25 9.72 -0.35
CA ALA A 139 -17.81 9.76 -0.47
C ALA A 139 -17.11 8.84 0.56
N LYS A 140 -17.58 8.85 1.81
CA LYS A 140 -17.08 7.92 2.86
C LYS A 140 -17.31 6.46 2.48
N ILE A 141 -18.49 6.11 1.94
CA ILE A 141 -18.79 4.75 1.50
C ILE A 141 -17.85 4.31 0.37
N ILE A 142 -17.58 5.18 -0.60
CA ILE A 142 -16.65 4.88 -1.71
C ILE A 142 -15.24 4.62 -1.16
N SER A 143 -14.76 5.46 -0.25
CA SER A 143 -13.46 5.28 0.41
C SER A 143 -13.37 3.95 1.19
N LEU A 144 -14.41 3.63 1.96
CA LEU A 144 -14.48 2.36 2.71
C LEU A 144 -14.51 1.14 1.78
N LYS A 145 -15.26 1.20 0.68
CA LYS A 145 -15.28 0.12 -0.33
C LYS A 145 -13.90 -0.14 -0.92
N ARG A 146 -13.14 0.92 -1.21
CA ARG A 146 -11.75 0.80 -1.70
C ARG A 146 -10.86 0.09 -0.67
N LYS A 147 -10.93 0.49 0.61
CA LYS A 147 -10.18 -0.16 1.70
C LYS A 147 -10.54 -1.64 1.87
N ILE A 148 -11.83 -1.98 1.73
CA ILE A 148 -12.27 -3.38 1.78
C ILE A 148 -11.64 -4.18 0.63
N SER A 149 -11.68 -3.66 -0.59
CA SER A 149 -11.07 -4.33 -1.76
C SER A 149 -9.56 -4.52 -1.61
N GLU A 150 -8.85 -3.53 -1.07
CA GLU A 150 -7.42 -3.64 -0.74
C GLU A 150 -7.16 -4.80 0.24
N LYS A 151 -7.97 -4.89 1.30
CA LYS A 151 -7.85 -5.98 2.30
C LYS A 151 -8.23 -7.34 1.74
N GLU A 152 -9.20 -7.43 0.85
CA GLU A 152 -9.54 -8.67 0.15
C GLU A 152 -8.37 -9.18 -0.72
N ASN A 153 -7.67 -8.27 -1.41
CA ASN A 153 -6.49 -8.61 -2.19
C ASN A 153 -5.34 -9.10 -1.30
N GLU A 154 -5.10 -8.44 -0.17
CA GLU A 154 -4.10 -8.84 0.81
C GLU A 154 -4.38 -10.26 1.34
N ILE A 155 -5.64 -10.54 1.70
CA ILE A 155 -6.07 -11.89 2.13
C ILE A 155 -5.82 -12.93 1.03
N LYS A 156 -6.07 -12.59 -0.24
CA LYS A 156 -5.83 -13.50 -1.37
C LYS A 156 -4.35 -13.84 -1.52
N ILE A 157 -3.47 -12.86 -1.40
CA ILE A 157 -2.01 -13.08 -1.47
C ILE A 157 -1.56 -13.98 -0.32
N LEU A 158 -2.02 -13.70 0.90
CA LEU A 158 -1.69 -14.50 2.08
C LEU A 158 -2.14 -15.96 1.94
N LYS A 159 -3.36 -16.20 1.42
CA LYS A 159 -3.85 -17.57 1.14
C LYS A 159 -2.99 -18.32 0.13
N ASN A 160 -2.51 -17.64 -0.92
CA ASN A 160 -1.62 -18.26 -1.90
C ASN A 160 -0.27 -18.62 -1.26
N LYS A 161 0.26 -17.75 -0.40
CA LYS A 161 1.51 -17.99 0.33
C LYS A 161 1.37 -19.16 1.31
N GLU A 162 0.24 -19.25 2.02
CA GLU A 162 -0.08 -20.40 2.90
C GLU A 162 -0.11 -21.71 2.11
N LYS A 163 -0.74 -21.72 0.93
CA LYS A 163 -0.78 -22.88 0.03
C LYS A 163 0.62 -23.30 -0.43
N GLN A 164 1.47 -22.33 -0.79
CA GLN A 164 2.85 -22.59 -1.17
C GLN A 164 3.66 -23.20 0.00
N LEU A 165 3.59 -22.58 1.17
CA LEU A 165 4.26 -23.07 2.38
C LEU A 165 3.82 -24.49 2.76
N THR A 166 2.53 -24.80 2.60
CA THR A 166 2.01 -26.15 2.83
C THR A 166 2.62 -27.17 1.87
N THR A 167 2.79 -26.80 0.60
CA THR A 167 3.41 -27.65 -0.42
C THR A 167 4.89 -27.86 -0.13
N ASP A 168 5.60 -26.80 0.26
CA ASP A 168 7.01 -26.86 0.63
C ASP A 168 7.24 -27.71 1.88
N LEU A 169 6.34 -27.61 2.87
CA LEU A 169 6.36 -28.46 4.06
C LEU A 169 6.19 -29.93 3.70
N GLN A 170 5.24 -30.27 2.81
CA GLN A 170 5.01 -31.65 2.38
C GLN A 170 6.20 -32.22 1.59
N ASN A 171 6.84 -31.40 0.76
CA ASN A 171 8.08 -31.76 0.06
C ASN A 171 9.23 -31.99 1.04
N ALA A 172 9.38 -31.13 2.05
CA ALA A 172 10.39 -31.28 3.09
C ALA A 172 10.18 -32.56 3.92
N GLN A 173 8.94 -32.86 4.30
CA GLN A 173 8.57 -34.10 4.99
C GLN A 173 8.92 -35.35 4.17
N THR A 174 8.66 -35.32 2.86
CA THR A 174 9.01 -36.43 1.96
C THR A 174 10.53 -36.63 1.88
N ARG A 175 11.31 -35.54 1.80
CA ARG A 175 12.77 -35.60 1.81
C ARG A 175 13.32 -36.14 3.12
N LEU A 176 12.76 -35.72 4.25
CA LEU A 176 13.14 -36.21 5.58
C LEU A 176 12.96 -37.73 5.65
N LYS A 177 11.78 -38.22 5.25
CA LYS A 177 11.50 -39.66 5.22
C LYS A 177 12.51 -40.44 4.37
N ASN A 178 12.81 -39.97 3.15
CA ASN A 178 13.81 -40.63 2.30
C ASN A 178 15.21 -40.64 2.94
N LEU A 179 15.58 -39.60 3.68
CA LEU A 179 16.85 -39.56 4.40
C LEU A 179 16.86 -40.53 5.58
N GLU A 180 15.76 -40.66 6.31
CA GLU A 180 15.59 -41.64 7.39
C GLU A 180 15.77 -43.07 6.85
N ASP A 181 15.09 -43.41 5.75
CA ASP A 181 15.20 -44.73 5.09
C ASP A 181 16.65 -45.01 4.63
N ASN A 182 17.35 -44.00 4.10
CA ASN A 182 18.75 -44.14 3.69
C ASN A 182 19.69 -44.35 4.89
N ILE A 183 19.45 -43.66 6.01
CA ILE A 183 20.24 -43.82 7.23
C ILE A 183 20.08 -45.25 7.77
N GLU A 184 18.84 -45.76 7.79
CA GLU A 184 18.56 -47.14 8.22
C GLU A 184 19.32 -48.15 7.34
N THR A 185 19.28 -47.97 6.02
CA THR A 185 20.01 -48.82 5.07
C THR A 185 21.53 -48.78 5.32
N LEU A 186 22.11 -47.59 5.50
CA LEU A 186 23.54 -47.44 5.78
C LEU A 186 23.94 -48.05 7.12
N GLN A 187 23.07 -47.99 8.13
CA GLN A 187 23.31 -48.65 9.42
C GLN A 187 23.38 -50.17 9.27
N GLU A 188 22.50 -50.76 8.46
CA GLU A 188 22.57 -52.20 8.16
C GLU A 188 23.86 -52.59 7.41
N GLU A 189 24.28 -51.79 6.44
CA GLU A 189 25.52 -52.02 5.68
C GLU A 189 26.75 -51.96 6.61
N LEU A 190 26.80 -50.96 7.48
CA LEU A 190 27.87 -50.81 8.47
C LEU A 190 27.93 -52.00 9.43
N LEU A 191 26.78 -52.50 9.88
CA LEU A 191 26.70 -53.70 10.73
C LEU A 191 27.25 -54.93 10.00
N LYS A 192 26.85 -55.14 8.74
CA LYS A 192 27.37 -56.24 7.91
C LYS A 192 28.88 -56.16 7.72
N GLU A 193 29.42 -54.96 7.51
CA GLU A 193 30.86 -54.75 7.33
C GLU A 193 31.64 -54.95 8.63
N ARG A 194 31.09 -54.48 9.76
CA ARG A 194 31.61 -54.74 11.11
C ARG A 194 31.70 -56.24 11.38
N ASP A 195 30.64 -57.00 11.09
CA ASP A 195 30.62 -58.45 11.33
C ASP A 195 31.66 -59.19 10.49
N LYS A 196 31.84 -58.80 9.22
CA LYS A 196 32.93 -59.33 8.37
C LYS A 196 34.31 -59.08 8.97
N TYR A 197 34.53 -57.88 9.52
CA TYR A 197 35.79 -57.54 10.16
C TYR A 197 36.03 -58.35 11.43
N ILE A 198 35.01 -58.49 12.28
CA ILE A 198 35.07 -59.32 13.50
C ILE A 198 35.40 -60.78 13.14
N GLN A 199 34.71 -61.38 12.18
CA GLN A 199 34.99 -62.75 11.72
C GLN A 199 36.42 -62.94 11.18
N SER A 200 36.98 -61.89 10.57
CA SER A 200 38.36 -61.91 10.08
C SER A 200 39.35 -61.88 11.24
N LEU A 201 39.08 -61.08 12.28
CA LEU A 201 39.89 -61.03 13.50
C LEU A 201 39.82 -62.35 14.29
N GLU A 202 38.64 -62.95 14.43
CA GLU A 202 38.46 -64.24 15.11
C GLU A 202 39.23 -65.37 14.40
N ARG A 203 39.24 -65.38 13.05
CA ARG A 203 40.05 -66.32 12.27
C ARG A 203 41.55 -66.14 12.49
N VAL A 204 42.02 -64.90 12.58
CA VAL A 204 43.43 -64.64 12.91
C VAL A 204 43.73 -65.14 14.32
N ALA A 205 42.87 -64.87 15.30
CA ALA A 205 43.05 -65.33 16.67
C ALA A 205 43.12 -66.87 16.80
N SER A 206 42.29 -67.62 16.08
CA SER A 206 42.33 -69.10 16.13
C SER A 206 43.60 -69.70 15.50
N LEU A 207 44.16 -69.04 14.48
CA LEU A 207 45.49 -69.39 13.95
C LEU A 207 46.60 -69.18 14.98
N PHE A 208 46.47 -68.20 15.87
CA PHE A 208 47.42 -67.98 16.98
C PHE A 208 47.33 -69.08 18.04
N GLU A 209 46.13 -69.56 18.39
CA GLU A 209 45.94 -70.61 19.40
C GLU A 209 46.45 -71.98 18.94
N SER A 210 46.27 -72.33 17.65
CA SER A 210 46.75 -73.61 17.11
C SER A 210 48.28 -73.74 17.01
N GLY A 211 49.01 -72.63 16.99
CA GLY A 211 50.48 -72.60 16.93
C GLY A 211 51.21 -72.73 18.28
N THR A 212 50.50 -72.99 19.39
CA THR A 212 51.12 -73.08 20.74
C THR A 212 51.14 -74.49 21.32
N LYS A 213 50.71 -75.51 20.57
CA LYS A 213 50.76 -76.93 20.98
C LYS A 213 52.02 -77.63 20.49
N ASP A 214 53.19 -77.13 20.87
CA ASP A 214 54.36 -77.98 21.13
C ASP A 214 55.52 -77.09 21.57
N THR A 215 56.04 -77.30 22.77
CA THR A 215 57.46 -77.12 23.13
C THR A 215 57.66 -77.35 24.62
N THR A 216 57.83 -78.62 24.99
CA THR A 216 58.76 -78.98 26.07
C THR A 216 60.17 -78.95 25.49
N ALA A 217 60.83 -77.79 25.50
CA ALA A 217 62.30 -77.72 25.34
C ALA A 217 62.82 -76.37 25.87
N SER A 218 63.75 -76.50 26.82
CA SER A 218 64.55 -75.47 27.44
C SER A 218 65.55 -74.87 26.44
N GLU A 219 65.09 -74.00 25.54
CA GLU A 219 65.90 -73.01 24.82
C GLU A 219 64.95 -71.84 24.51
N SER A 220 65.28 -70.63 24.97
CA SER A 220 64.35 -69.49 25.01
C SER A 220 63.80 -69.12 23.63
N LEU A 221 62.65 -69.69 23.27
CA LEU A 221 61.92 -69.40 22.06
C LEU A 221 61.42 -67.95 22.14
N ARG A 222 61.84 -67.10 21.19
CA ARG A 222 61.44 -65.69 21.16
C ARG A 222 60.60 -65.42 19.94
N LYS A 223 59.41 -64.87 20.20
CA LYS A 223 58.46 -64.41 19.19
C LYS A 223 58.23 -62.90 19.35
N VAL A 224 58.56 -62.15 18.30
CA VAL A 224 58.36 -60.69 18.26
C VAL A 224 57.47 -60.35 17.08
N ILE A 225 56.48 -59.49 17.32
CA ILE A 225 55.49 -59.09 16.31
C ILE A 225 55.48 -57.58 16.21
N THR A 226 55.48 -57.07 14.99
CA THR A 226 55.38 -55.62 14.74
C THR A 226 54.57 -55.33 13.47
N TRP A 227 53.94 -54.17 13.45
CA TRP A 227 53.04 -53.73 12.39
C TRP A 227 53.71 -52.65 11.53
N SER A 228 53.44 -52.66 10.22
CA SER A 228 53.78 -51.51 9.37
C SER A 228 52.92 -50.30 9.76
N ALA A 229 53.45 -49.09 9.55
CA ALA A 229 52.75 -47.85 9.93
C ALA A 229 51.40 -47.67 9.19
N ASP A 230 51.29 -48.21 7.97
CA ASP A 230 50.06 -48.23 7.19
C ASP A 230 49.15 -49.44 7.47
N LYS A 231 49.54 -50.29 8.43
CA LYS A 231 48.87 -51.54 8.85
C LYS A 231 48.61 -52.55 7.72
N LYS A 232 49.30 -52.43 6.58
CA LYS A 232 49.16 -53.37 5.47
C LYS A 232 49.97 -54.64 5.65
N TYR A 233 51.06 -54.57 6.41
CA TYR A 233 51.98 -55.67 6.59
C TYR A 233 52.20 -55.97 8.06
N LEU A 234 52.31 -57.26 8.36
CA LEU A 234 52.68 -57.80 9.67
C LEU A 234 54.02 -58.50 9.54
N ALA A 235 54.97 -58.14 10.40
CA ALA A 235 56.24 -58.86 10.49
C ALA A 235 56.25 -59.69 11.78
N ILE A 236 56.54 -60.98 11.63
CA ILE A 236 56.63 -61.93 12.73
C ILE A 236 58.03 -62.53 12.70
N MET A 237 58.78 -62.33 13.78
CA MET A 237 60.05 -63.00 14.00
C MET A 237 59.82 -64.25 14.85
N TYR A 238 60.30 -65.39 14.36
CA TYR A 238 60.46 -66.61 15.13
C TYR A 238 61.94 -66.91 15.27
N SER A 239 62.42 -67.07 16.50
CA SER A 239 63.81 -67.42 16.74
C SER A 239 63.95 -68.45 17.86
N VAL A 240 64.88 -69.38 17.66
CA VAL A 240 65.31 -70.38 18.63
C VAL A 240 66.81 -70.14 18.82
N GLY A 241 67.19 -69.71 20.03
CA GLY A 241 68.56 -69.25 20.29
C GLY A 241 68.92 -68.00 19.48
N ASN A 242 70.02 -68.04 18.73
CA ASN A 242 70.54 -66.93 17.93
C ASN A 242 70.18 -67.00 16.44
N THR A 243 69.33 -67.95 16.05
CA THR A 243 68.96 -68.18 14.65
C THR A 243 67.44 -68.23 14.51
N GLY A 244 66.93 -67.76 13.37
CA GLY A 244 65.49 -67.69 13.15
C GLY A 244 65.11 -67.16 11.78
N ASP A 245 63.86 -66.72 11.64
CA ASP A 245 63.35 -66.05 10.45
C ASP A 245 62.35 -64.94 10.80
N VAL A 246 62.25 -63.95 9.90
CA VAL A 246 61.19 -62.94 9.90
C VAL A 246 60.29 -63.18 8.69
N SER A 247 59.04 -63.54 8.96
CA SER A 247 57.99 -63.66 7.97
C SER A 247 57.22 -62.34 7.87
N ILE A 248 57.11 -61.80 6.65
CA ILE A 248 56.30 -60.62 6.35
C ILE A 248 55.01 -61.11 5.67
N ILE A 249 53.89 -60.79 6.28
CA ILE A 249 52.55 -61.18 5.84
C ILE A 249 51.82 -59.94 5.35
N ASP A 250 51.25 -60.00 4.15
CA ASP A 250 50.32 -59.00 3.65
C ASP A 250 48.92 -59.31 4.22
N ILE A 251 48.35 -58.34 4.94
CA ILE A 251 47.08 -58.48 5.63
C ILE A 251 45.91 -58.63 4.64
N SER A 252 45.98 -57.95 3.50
CA SER A 252 44.90 -57.95 2.52
C SER A 252 44.78 -59.29 1.80
N SER A 253 45.92 -59.92 1.51
CA SER A 253 45.99 -61.21 0.82
C SER A 253 46.16 -62.41 1.76
N GLN A 254 46.47 -62.17 3.02
CA GLN A 254 46.73 -63.17 4.07
C GLN A 254 47.85 -64.16 3.71
N LYS A 255 48.78 -63.76 2.86
CA LYS A 255 49.90 -64.60 2.41
C LYS A 255 51.22 -64.06 2.93
N GLU A 256 52.13 -64.98 3.24
CA GLU A 256 53.53 -64.63 3.47
C GLU A 256 54.11 -64.12 2.14
N VAL A 257 54.38 -62.83 2.08
CA VAL A 257 54.92 -62.18 0.89
C VAL A 257 56.45 -62.22 0.87
N LYS A 258 57.08 -62.42 2.04
CA LYS A 258 58.53 -62.54 2.12
C LYS A 258 58.97 -63.21 3.42
N LYS A 259 60.05 -63.99 3.33
CA LYS A 259 60.73 -64.62 4.46
C LYS A 259 62.19 -64.19 4.50
N ILE A 260 62.68 -63.80 5.67
CA ILE A 260 64.04 -63.29 5.85
C ILE A 260 64.73 -64.12 6.93
N PRO A 261 65.79 -64.89 6.63
CA PRO A 261 66.52 -65.63 7.64
C PRO A 261 67.29 -64.67 8.56
N ILE A 262 67.39 -65.05 9.83
CA ILE A 262 68.15 -64.38 10.88
C ILE A 262 69.29 -65.30 11.30
N GLU A 263 70.52 -64.80 11.15
CA GLU A 263 71.75 -65.52 11.46
C GLU A 263 72.42 -65.02 12.76
N ARG A 264 71.81 -64.07 13.46
CA ARG A 264 72.31 -63.48 14.72
C ARG A 264 71.17 -63.30 15.73
N GLY A 265 71.48 -63.35 17.02
CA GLY A 265 70.49 -63.23 18.11
C GLY A 265 69.92 -61.82 18.27
N TYR A 266 69.09 -61.38 17.33
CA TYR A 266 68.35 -60.12 17.44
C TYR A 266 67.19 -60.27 18.41
N TYR A 267 66.96 -59.25 19.23
CA TYR A 267 65.97 -59.23 20.30
C TYR A 267 64.72 -58.45 19.96
N GLN A 268 64.78 -57.52 19.00
CA GLN A 268 63.62 -56.76 18.53
C GLN A 268 63.64 -56.59 17.00
N ILE A 269 62.43 -56.51 16.43
CA ILE A 269 62.22 -56.08 15.05
C ILE A 269 61.21 -54.93 15.03
N LYS A 270 61.45 -53.93 14.17
CA LYS A 270 60.55 -52.80 13.94
C LYS A 270 60.49 -52.43 12.46
N PHE A 271 59.36 -51.92 12.01
CA PHE A 271 59.32 -51.27 10.70
C PHE A 271 60.02 -49.91 10.75
N SER A 272 60.70 -49.53 9.67
CA SER A 272 61.14 -48.15 9.48
C SER A 272 59.95 -47.19 9.43
N LYS A 273 60.18 -45.91 9.75
CA LYS A 273 59.12 -44.88 9.75
C LYS A 273 58.40 -44.74 8.41
N ASP A 274 59.06 -45.05 7.30
CA ASP A 274 58.46 -45.03 5.96
C ASP A 274 57.76 -46.35 5.58
N GLY A 275 57.77 -47.35 6.47
CA GLY A 275 57.12 -48.65 6.30
C GLY A 275 57.83 -49.60 5.35
N ARG A 276 59.04 -49.26 4.87
CA ARG A 276 59.71 -49.97 3.77
C ARG A 276 60.81 -50.94 4.20
N LYS A 277 61.22 -50.90 5.47
CA LYS A 277 62.32 -51.72 5.99
C LYS A 277 61.88 -52.41 7.28
N ILE A 278 62.43 -53.60 7.50
CA ILE A 278 62.47 -54.22 8.83
C ILE A 278 63.85 -53.94 9.40
N ILE A 279 63.87 -53.41 10.61
CA ILE A 279 65.08 -53.09 11.37
C ILE A 279 65.13 -54.07 12.54
N ALA A 280 66.18 -54.88 12.58
CA ALA A 280 66.56 -55.70 13.73
C ALA A 280 67.75 -55.02 14.43
N ASP A 281 67.80 -55.05 15.77
CA ASP A 281 68.74 -54.34 16.68
C ASP A 281 69.99 -53.67 16.04
N ASP A 282 70.16 -52.36 16.29
CA ASP A 282 71.27 -51.47 15.90
C ASP A 282 72.01 -51.79 14.58
N ASP A 283 71.26 -51.63 13.49
CA ASP A 283 71.70 -51.39 12.11
C ASP A 283 72.59 -52.46 11.47
N THR A 284 71.97 -53.42 10.77
CA THR A 284 72.37 -53.81 9.39
C THR A 284 71.47 -54.91 8.80
N LEU A 285 70.50 -54.54 7.95
CA LEU A 285 70.00 -55.37 6.85
C LEU A 285 69.41 -54.45 5.76
N GLU A 286 70.12 -54.29 4.65
CA GLU A 286 69.70 -53.51 3.47
C GLU A 286 69.02 -54.41 2.43
N ILE A 287 67.79 -54.09 2.02
CA ILE A 287 67.22 -54.56 0.75
C ILE A 287 66.48 -53.41 0.06
N VAL A 288 66.88 -53.09 -1.18
CA VAL A 288 66.17 -52.20 -2.11
C VAL A 288 65.73 -52.96 -3.37
N LYS A 289 64.42 -52.98 -3.68
CA LYS A 289 63.87 -52.51 -4.97
C LYS A 289 62.32 -52.47 -5.00
N LYS A 290 61.82 -51.28 -5.33
CA LYS A 290 60.51 -50.89 -5.91
C LYS A 290 59.30 -51.80 -5.71
N LEU A 291 58.36 -51.34 -4.88
CA LEU A 291 56.93 -51.42 -5.17
C LEU A 291 56.35 -50.02 -4.99
N SER A 292 56.06 -49.34 -6.09
CA SER A 292 55.23 -48.13 -6.11
C SER A 292 54.48 -48.11 -7.45
N PRO A 293 53.29 -47.50 -7.49
CA PRO A 293 53.30 -46.08 -7.80
C PRO A 293 52.79 -45.21 -6.65
N LYS A 294 53.38 -44.02 -6.57
CA LYS A 294 52.91 -42.90 -5.73
C LYS A 294 51.40 -42.66 -5.97
N PRO A 295 50.60 -42.37 -4.93
CA PRO A 295 49.32 -41.72 -5.14
C PRO A 295 49.55 -40.32 -5.72
N LYS A 296 48.84 -40.00 -6.81
CA LYS A 296 48.75 -38.63 -7.34
C LYS A 296 48.09 -37.73 -6.27
N PRO A 297 48.58 -36.51 -6.02
CA PRO A 297 47.88 -35.57 -5.16
C PRO A 297 46.57 -35.16 -5.85
N LYS A 298 45.41 -35.50 -5.27
CA LYS A 298 44.15 -34.85 -5.61
C LYS A 298 44.11 -33.50 -4.90
N LYS A 299 43.89 -32.46 -5.71
CA LYS A 299 43.81 -31.05 -5.34
C LYS A 299 42.91 -30.83 -4.11
N GLN A 300 43.43 -30.06 -3.17
CA GLN A 300 42.64 -29.30 -2.20
C GLN A 300 41.68 -28.38 -2.98
N PHE A 301 40.39 -28.45 -2.67
CA PHE A 301 39.49 -27.32 -2.86
C PHE A 301 39.41 -26.60 -1.52
N GLU A 302 40.06 -25.44 -1.44
CA GLU A 302 39.87 -24.45 -0.39
C GLU A 302 38.46 -23.89 -0.46
N ILE A 303 37.67 -24.09 0.61
CA ILE A 303 36.52 -23.24 0.91
C ILE A 303 37.08 -22.03 1.65
N LYS A 304 37.24 -20.91 0.94
CA LYS A 304 37.52 -19.61 1.56
C LYS A 304 36.25 -19.11 2.27
N LYS A 305 36.15 -19.37 3.57
CA LYS A 305 35.35 -18.53 4.48
C LYS A 305 36.08 -17.19 4.63
N ASN A 306 35.60 -16.17 3.92
CA ASN A 306 35.87 -14.79 4.29
C ASN A 306 34.72 -14.30 5.18
N GLU A 307 34.87 -14.55 6.47
CA GLU A 307 34.21 -13.77 7.52
C GLU A 307 34.89 -12.40 7.56
N THR A 308 34.31 -11.41 6.87
CA THR A 308 34.67 -10.02 7.08
C THR A 308 33.82 -9.46 8.21
N LYS A 309 34.51 -9.23 9.32
CA LYS A 309 34.09 -8.64 10.59
C LYS A 309 33.15 -7.45 10.37
N SER A 310 31.94 -7.56 10.93
CA SER A 310 31.11 -6.42 11.27
C SER A 310 31.86 -5.56 12.28
N ASN A 311 32.17 -4.34 11.87
CA ASN A 311 32.72 -3.32 12.74
C ASN A 311 31.54 -2.70 13.51
N THR A 312 31.20 -3.31 14.64
CA THR A 312 30.25 -2.74 15.62
C THR A 312 30.95 -1.62 16.38
N ASN A 313 30.86 -0.39 15.84
CA ASN A 313 30.91 0.80 16.69
C ASN A 313 29.48 1.12 17.10
N SER A 314 29.11 0.60 18.26
CA SER A 314 27.95 1.00 19.05
C SER A 314 28.06 2.49 19.41
N ILE A 315 27.44 3.34 18.59
CA ILE A 315 27.06 4.68 19.02
C ILE A 315 25.63 4.54 19.57
N ASP A 316 25.49 4.84 20.85
CA ASP A 316 24.24 4.95 21.60
C ASP A 316 23.18 5.74 20.80
N LYS A 317 22.31 5.04 20.09
CA LYS A 317 21.04 5.62 19.63
C LYS A 317 20.07 5.58 20.81
N LYS A 318 20.06 6.66 21.59
CA LYS A 318 18.88 7.06 22.37
C LYS A 318 17.67 6.92 21.44
N LYS A 319 16.76 5.99 21.76
CA LYS A 319 15.44 5.84 21.11
C LYS A 319 14.71 7.18 21.23
N GLN A 320 14.84 8.03 20.22
CA GLN A 320 13.94 9.16 20.06
C GLN A 320 12.58 8.59 19.67
N ASN A 321 11.58 8.87 20.50
CA ASN A 321 10.21 8.48 20.28
C ASN A 321 9.64 9.37 19.16
N TRP A 322 9.68 8.91 17.92
CA TRP A 322 9.09 9.65 16.81
C TRP A 322 7.64 9.24 16.65
N GLN A 323 6.74 10.21 16.79
CA GLN A 323 5.40 10.06 16.26
C GLN A 323 5.53 10.05 14.74
N THR A 324 5.28 8.90 14.11
CA THR A 324 5.25 8.78 12.66
C THR A 324 4.20 9.74 12.10
N ILE A 325 4.63 10.67 11.25
CA ILE A 325 3.72 11.61 10.60
C ILE A 325 3.12 10.90 9.40
N TYR A 326 1.79 10.76 9.40
CA TYR A 326 1.06 10.14 8.30
C TYR A 326 0.89 11.14 7.15
N LEU A 327 1.46 10.83 5.99
CA LEU A 327 1.24 11.52 4.73
C LEU A 327 0.18 10.76 3.90
N ARG A 328 -0.59 11.47 3.09
CA ARG A 328 -1.59 10.84 2.22
C ARG A 328 -0.92 9.91 1.21
N SER A 329 -1.36 8.65 1.19
CA SER A 329 -0.85 7.59 0.31
C SER A 329 -1.74 7.31 -0.91
N THR A 330 -2.85 8.03 -1.05
CA THR A 330 -3.92 7.75 -2.02
C THR A 330 -4.07 8.90 -2.98
N ALA A 331 -3.88 8.66 -4.27
CA ALA A 331 -3.97 9.67 -5.33
C ALA A 331 -5.33 10.39 -5.34
N GLU A 332 -5.30 11.72 -5.54
CA GLU A 332 -6.47 12.59 -5.61
C GLU A 332 -6.32 13.63 -6.74
N SER A 333 -7.44 14.26 -7.10
CA SER A 333 -7.42 15.45 -7.96
C SER A 333 -7.39 16.69 -7.06
N LEU A 334 -6.29 17.44 -7.10
CA LEU A 334 -6.05 18.59 -6.24
C LEU A 334 -6.19 19.90 -7.02
N THR A 335 -6.75 20.92 -6.38
CA THR A 335 -6.64 22.30 -6.87
C THR A 335 -5.31 22.92 -6.45
N GLU A 336 -4.93 24.03 -7.08
CA GLU A 336 -3.77 24.81 -6.62
C GLU A 336 -3.93 25.27 -5.15
N GLU A 337 -5.15 25.55 -4.70
CA GLU A 337 -5.40 25.97 -3.32
C GLU A 337 -5.23 24.83 -2.31
N ASP A 338 -5.63 23.60 -2.70
CA ASP A 338 -5.39 22.40 -1.89
C ASP A 338 -3.88 22.17 -1.72
N VAL A 339 -3.10 22.33 -2.80
CA VAL A 339 -1.64 22.20 -2.78
C VAL A 339 -1.00 23.30 -1.91
N LYS A 340 -1.40 24.56 -2.07
CA LYS A 340 -0.93 25.67 -1.22
C LYS A 340 -1.21 25.43 0.26
N THR A 341 -2.40 24.92 0.57
CA THR A 341 -2.81 24.57 1.94
C THR A 341 -1.96 23.42 2.49
N MET A 342 -1.74 22.37 1.69
CA MET A 342 -0.92 21.22 2.07
C MET A 342 0.54 21.62 2.36
N ILE A 343 1.16 22.38 1.45
CA ILE A 343 2.54 22.86 1.61
C ILE A 343 2.70 23.65 2.92
N LYS A 344 1.78 24.58 3.20
CA LYS A 344 1.81 25.37 4.44
C LYS A 344 1.55 24.52 5.68
N LYS A 345 0.59 23.59 5.63
CA LYS A 345 0.23 22.71 6.75
C LYS A 345 1.41 21.87 7.21
N HIS A 346 2.22 21.36 6.28
CA HIS A 346 3.36 20.50 6.58
C HIS A 346 4.70 21.26 6.63
N ASP A 347 4.68 22.58 6.47
CA ASP A 347 5.88 23.43 6.42
C ASP A 347 6.89 23.01 5.33
N PHE A 348 6.38 22.42 4.25
CA PHE A 348 7.21 21.98 3.11
C PHE A 348 7.81 23.19 2.41
N TYR A 349 9.06 23.06 1.98
CA TYR A 349 9.69 24.08 1.17
C TYR A 349 9.12 24.08 -0.24
N ASP A 350 8.75 25.25 -0.73
CA ASP A 350 8.47 25.50 -2.14
C ASP A 350 8.93 26.91 -2.47
N ARG A 351 9.79 27.07 -3.49
CA ARG A 351 10.42 28.35 -3.82
C ARG A 351 9.43 29.49 -4.04
N TYR A 352 8.24 29.21 -4.53
CA TYR A 352 7.24 30.22 -4.87
C TYR A 352 6.16 30.33 -3.79
N THR A 353 5.67 29.20 -3.29
CA THR A 353 4.49 29.11 -2.44
C THR A 353 4.83 29.16 -0.95
N ASN A 354 6.00 28.64 -0.54
CA ASN A 354 6.46 28.62 0.84
C ASN A 354 7.98 28.70 0.94
N LYS A 355 8.54 29.84 0.50
CA LYS A 355 10.00 30.06 0.42
C LYS A 355 10.72 29.95 1.78
N THR A 356 10.00 30.19 2.87
CA THR A 356 10.51 30.08 4.24
C THR A 356 10.21 28.73 4.89
N GLY A 357 9.60 27.81 4.15
CA GLY A 357 9.33 26.45 4.63
C GLY A 357 10.64 25.77 5.01
N ARG A 358 10.65 25.12 6.17
CA ARG A 358 11.86 24.45 6.70
C ARG A 358 12.10 23.08 6.09
N GLY A 359 11.19 22.62 5.22
CA GLY A 359 11.20 21.26 4.72
C GLY A 359 10.66 20.29 5.76
N PHE A 360 10.57 19.02 5.37
CA PHE A 360 10.16 17.97 6.27
C PHE A 360 11.38 17.35 6.96
N LYS A 361 11.26 17.00 8.24
CA LYS A 361 12.38 16.36 8.96
C LYS A 361 12.29 14.84 8.82
N ASN A 362 12.84 14.32 7.73
CA ASN A 362 12.92 12.87 7.50
C ASN A 362 13.98 12.20 8.37
N ASP A 363 13.89 10.87 8.47
CA ASP A 363 14.99 10.03 8.95
C ASP A 363 15.24 8.89 7.98
N TYR A 364 16.21 9.11 7.12
CA TYR A 364 16.57 8.18 6.08
C TYR A 364 17.50 7.08 6.61
N ASP A 365 17.09 5.84 6.40
CA ASP A 365 17.86 4.63 6.62
C ASP A 365 18.05 3.92 5.27
N VAL A 366 19.25 4.06 4.71
CA VAL A 366 19.61 3.47 3.41
C VAL A 366 19.85 1.97 3.60
N LYS A 367 19.17 1.15 2.80
CA LYS A 367 19.28 -0.32 2.86
C LYS A 367 19.49 -0.92 1.48
N THR A 368 20.11 -2.10 1.46
CA THR A 368 20.14 -2.97 0.29
C THR A 368 19.33 -4.22 0.61
N ILE A 369 18.23 -4.44 -0.10
CA ILE A 369 17.33 -5.59 0.10
C ILE A 369 17.32 -6.39 -1.20
N ASN A 370 17.70 -7.66 -1.15
CA ASN A 370 17.82 -8.54 -2.33
C ASN A 370 18.73 -7.98 -3.45
N GLY A 371 19.72 -7.15 -3.09
CA GLY A 371 20.62 -6.50 -4.04
C GLY A 371 20.12 -5.14 -4.56
N ASP A 372 18.87 -4.77 -4.25
CA ASP A 372 18.27 -3.52 -4.66
C ASP A 372 18.44 -2.44 -3.58
N ALA A 373 18.80 -1.23 -3.99
CA ALA A 373 19.01 -0.11 -3.08
C ALA A 373 17.71 0.67 -2.81
N VAL A 374 17.36 0.81 -1.54
CA VAL A 374 16.15 1.48 -1.05
C VAL A 374 16.49 2.45 0.07
N VAL A 375 15.63 3.45 0.25
CA VAL A 375 15.70 4.40 1.38
C VAL A 375 14.44 4.23 2.21
N VAL A 376 14.59 3.83 3.48
CA VAL A 376 13.48 3.76 4.44
C VAL A 376 13.45 5.06 5.22
N ASP A 377 12.37 5.82 5.10
CA ASP A 377 12.14 6.99 5.92
C ASP A 377 11.31 6.62 7.15
N ARG A 378 11.96 6.58 8.31
CA ARG A 378 11.31 6.17 9.57
C ARG A 378 10.36 7.24 10.11
N ALA A 379 10.51 8.51 9.71
CA ALA A 379 9.64 9.60 10.15
C ALA A 379 8.24 9.50 9.52
N THR A 380 8.17 9.06 8.26
CA THR A 380 6.90 8.86 7.52
C THR A 380 6.46 7.40 7.47
N GLY A 381 7.37 6.47 7.75
CA GLY A 381 7.15 5.04 7.56
C GLY A 381 7.11 4.65 6.08
N LEU A 382 7.66 5.44 5.18
CA LEU A 382 7.70 5.15 3.74
C LEU A 382 9.02 4.46 3.36
N MET A 383 8.98 3.68 2.28
CA MET A 383 10.16 3.12 1.64
C MET A 383 10.20 3.57 0.19
N TRP A 384 11.35 4.07 -0.23
CA TRP A 384 11.58 4.69 -1.53
C TRP A 384 12.63 3.92 -2.31
N GLN A 385 12.50 3.91 -3.64
CA GLN A 385 13.66 3.58 -4.47
C GLN A 385 14.76 4.62 -4.25
N GLN A 386 15.99 4.16 -3.95
CA GLN A 386 17.11 5.09 -3.79
C GLN A 386 17.46 5.78 -5.11
N GLY A 387 17.43 5.01 -6.20
CA GLY A 387 17.44 5.51 -7.57
C GLY A 387 16.26 4.95 -8.35
N GLY A 388 15.65 5.78 -9.19
CA GLY A 388 14.62 5.35 -10.12
C GLY A 388 15.19 4.80 -11.43
N PRO A 389 14.33 4.39 -12.37
CA PRO A 389 14.74 4.07 -13.73
C PRO A 389 15.57 5.21 -14.35
N SER A 390 16.57 4.87 -15.15
CA SER A 390 17.43 5.85 -15.83
C SER A 390 16.74 6.53 -17.01
N ASN A 391 15.66 5.95 -17.52
CA ASN A 391 14.81 6.53 -18.54
C ASN A 391 13.79 7.51 -17.92
N TYR A 392 13.54 8.60 -18.64
CA TYR A 392 12.43 9.51 -18.37
C TYR A 392 11.39 9.32 -19.49
N GLY A 393 10.12 9.43 -19.16
CA GLY A 393 9.03 9.06 -20.06
C GLY A 393 7.75 9.83 -19.80
N ARG A 394 6.79 9.68 -20.71
CA ARG A 394 5.46 10.26 -20.53
C ARG A 394 4.76 9.56 -19.37
N TYR A 395 3.79 10.22 -18.76
CA TYR A 395 3.06 9.67 -17.62
C TYR A 395 2.37 8.32 -17.90
N LYS A 396 1.98 8.04 -19.15
CA LYS A 396 1.43 6.72 -19.51
C LYS A 396 2.46 5.59 -19.42
N ASP A 397 3.73 5.92 -19.65
CA ASP A 397 4.84 4.96 -19.68
C ASP A 397 5.33 4.69 -18.25
N THR A 398 5.19 5.66 -17.34
CA THR A 398 5.54 5.46 -15.92
C THR A 398 4.69 4.40 -15.22
N LYS A 399 3.43 4.21 -15.64
CA LYS A 399 2.61 3.11 -15.14
C LYS A 399 3.22 1.76 -15.49
N LYS A 400 3.79 1.62 -16.69
CA LYS A 400 4.48 0.40 -17.10
C LYS A 400 5.75 0.20 -16.29
N ASP A 401 6.52 1.27 -16.04
CA ASP A 401 7.72 1.19 -15.20
C ASP A 401 7.37 0.66 -13.79
N ILE A 402 6.26 1.14 -13.20
CA ILE A 402 5.77 0.65 -11.90
C ILE A 402 5.27 -0.80 -11.98
N ASP A 403 4.51 -1.15 -13.02
CA ASP A 403 4.01 -2.52 -13.20
C ASP A 403 5.17 -3.51 -13.36
N GLU A 404 6.17 -3.17 -14.17
CA GLU A 404 7.40 -3.96 -14.35
C GLU A 404 8.19 -4.07 -13.05
N LEU A 405 8.31 -2.99 -12.28
CA LEU A 405 8.97 -2.98 -10.97
C LEU A 405 8.31 -3.95 -10.00
N ASN A 406 6.98 -3.98 -9.97
CA ASN A 406 6.20 -4.88 -9.13
C ASN A 406 6.25 -6.32 -9.61
N MET A 407 6.17 -6.55 -10.92
CA MET A 407 6.31 -7.89 -11.52
C MET A 407 7.68 -8.51 -11.20
N ASN A 408 8.74 -7.70 -11.23
CA ASN A 408 10.09 -8.12 -10.89
C ASN A 408 10.34 -8.24 -9.39
N ARG A 409 9.35 -7.88 -8.57
CA ARG A 409 9.42 -7.88 -7.10
C ARG A 409 10.65 -7.11 -6.59
N PHE A 410 10.89 -5.90 -7.08
CA PHE A 410 12.04 -5.09 -6.66
C PHE A 410 12.13 -4.99 -5.14
N ALA A 411 13.33 -5.25 -4.59
CA ALA A 411 13.59 -5.38 -3.16
C ALA A 411 12.72 -6.43 -2.44
N GLY A 412 12.17 -7.41 -3.17
CA GLY A 412 11.24 -8.43 -2.68
C GLY A 412 9.76 -8.02 -2.63
N TYR A 413 9.42 -6.80 -3.05
CA TYR A 413 8.08 -6.20 -2.89
C TYR A 413 7.38 -5.93 -4.23
N ASP A 414 6.05 -6.00 -4.23
CA ASP A 414 5.16 -5.89 -5.39
C ASP A 414 4.05 -4.83 -5.23
N ASP A 415 4.19 -3.95 -4.23
CA ASP A 415 3.28 -2.87 -3.86
C ASP A 415 3.88 -1.47 -4.09
N TRP A 416 4.87 -1.35 -4.98
CA TRP A 416 5.44 -0.08 -5.40
C TRP A 416 4.42 0.73 -6.21
N ARG A 417 4.45 2.05 -6.02
CA ARG A 417 3.57 2.99 -6.72
C ARG A 417 4.26 4.33 -6.96
N LEU A 418 3.64 5.18 -7.77
CA LEU A 418 3.99 6.59 -7.80
C LEU A 418 3.68 7.24 -6.45
N PRO A 419 4.50 8.20 -6.00
CA PRO A 419 4.23 8.95 -4.79
C PRO A 419 3.07 9.92 -5.01
N THR A 420 2.31 10.20 -3.96
CA THR A 420 1.45 11.38 -3.98
C THR A 420 2.31 12.64 -3.97
N LEU A 421 1.74 13.78 -4.35
CA LEU A 421 2.42 15.07 -4.28
C LEU A 421 2.84 15.39 -2.84
N GLU A 422 2.02 15.05 -1.85
CA GLU A 422 2.33 15.26 -0.44
C GLU A 422 3.55 14.44 0.00
N GLU A 423 3.63 13.17 -0.41
CA GLU A 423 4.80 12.33 -0.15
C GLU A 423 6.04 12.83 -0.89
N ALA A 424 5.92 13.20 -2.16
CA ALA A 424 7.05 13.69 -2.95
C ALA A 424 7.58 15.05 -2.42
N MET A 425 6.69 15.95 -1.99
CA MET A 425 7.08 17.22 -1.36
C MET A 425 7.74 17.04 0.00
N SER A 426 7.49 15.91 0.70
CA SER A 426 8.23 15.60 1.92
C SER A 426 9.73 15.31 1.68
N LEU A 427 10.15 15.07 0.43
CA LEU A 427 11.56 14.92 0.06
C LEU A 427 12.21 16.27 -0.31
N MET A 428 11.43 17.35 -0.40
CA MET A 428 11.91 18.65 -0.86
C MET A 428 12.68 19.37 0.24
N GLU A 429 13.92 19.72 -0.05
CA GLU A 429 14.83 20.37 0.89
C GLU A 429 14.96 21.88 0.58
N PRO A 430 14.99 22.76 1.61
CA PRO A 430 15.14 24.20 1.40
C PRO A 430 16.46 24.57 0.73
N GLU A 431 17.53 23.86 1.09
CA GLU A 431 18.86 24.08 0.56
C GLU A 431 19.14 23.17 -0.64
N ARG A 432 19.95 23.67 -1.59
CA ARG A 432 20.51 22.83 -2.63
C ARG A 432 21.77 22.15 -2.11
N TYR A 433 21.84 20.84 -2.29
CA TYR A 433 23.05 20.07 -2.02
C TYR A 433 24.04 20.15 -3.19
N ASN A 434 25.22 19.54 -3.03
CA ASN A 434 26.29 19.52 -4.05
C ASN A 434 25.86 18.92 -5.39
N SER A 435 24.80 18.09 -5.42
CA SER A 435 24.17 17.57 -6.63
C SER A 435 23.45 18.65 -7.45
N GLY A 436 23.26 19.84 -6.89
CA GLY A 436 22.47 20.93 -7.47
C GLY A 436 20.95 20.76 -7.28
N LEU A 437 20.52 19.79 -6.47
CA LEU A 437 19.12 19.46 -6.23
C LEU A 437 18.67 19.80 -4.80
N HIS A 438 17.39 20.12 -4.67
CA HIS A 438 16.66 20.32 -3.41
C HIS A 438 16.10 18.98 -2.89
N ILE A 439 16.98 18.00 -2.69
CA ILE A 439 16.67 16.68 -2.13
C ILE A 439 17.90 16.14 -1.44
N ASP A 440 17.71 15.38 -0.37
CA ASP A 440 18.81 14.78 0.41
C ASP A 440 19.74 13.91 -0.48
N PRO A 441 21.07 14.01 -0.34
CA PRO A 441 22.06 13.23 -1.09
C PRO A 441 21.96 11.71 -0.95
N VAL A 442 21.18 11.17 0.01
CA VAL A 442 20.89 9.73 0.05
C VAL A 442 20.17 9.23 -1.20
N PHE A 443 19.47 10.11 -1.92
CA PHE A 443 18.80 9.80 -3.17
C PHE A 443 19.70 10.04 -4.39
N ASP A 444 19.55 9.20 -5.41
CA ASP A 444 20.25 9.36 -6.67
C ASP A 444 19.87 10.68 -7.37
N SER A 445 20.89 11.39 -7.87
CA SER A 445 20.76 12.72 -8.48
C SER A 445 20.20 12.75 -9.91
N MET A 446 19.95 11.59 -10.51
CA MET A 446 19.44 11.49 -11.88
C MET A 446 17.99 11.94 -11.98
N GLN A 447 17.15 11.61 -10.99
CA GLN A 447 15.73 11.99 -10.98
C GLN A 447 15.53 13.43 -10.51
N ARG A 448 15.91 14.37 -11.37
CA ARG A 448 15.87 15.83 -11.13
C ARG A 448 14.46 16.40 -11.00
N TRP A 449 13.48 15.69 -11.55
CA TRP A 449 12.06 15.98 -11.50
C TRP A 449 11.27 14.68 -11.71
N ILE A 450 10.18 14.52 -10.97
CA ILE A 450 9.42 13.27 -10.95
C ILE A 450 7.94 13.50 -11.16
N TRP A 451 7.30 12.51 -11.79
CA TRP A 451 5.85 12.40 -11.80
C TRP A 451 5.31 12.03 -10.42
N THR A 452 4.15 12.60 -10.06
CA THR A 452 3.37 12.19 -8.88
C THR A 452 2.05 11.57 -9.29
N ALA A 453 1.38 10.89 -8.36
CA ALA A 453 0.10 10.23 -8.59
C ALA A 453 -1.11 11.18 -8.58
N ASP A 454 -0.95 12.45 -8.19
CA ASP A 454 -2.05 13.42 -8.10
C ASP A 454 -2.29 14.22 -9.38
N ALA A 455 -3.56 14.32 -9.77
CA ALA A 455 -3.98 15.10 -10.94
C ALA A 455 -4.39 16.52 -10.53
N ILE A 456 -4.40 17.47 -11.46
CA ILE A 456 -5.07 18.76 -11.24
C ILE A 456 -6.53 18.67 -11.68
N ILE A 457 -7.45 19.25 -10.91
CA ILE A 457 -8.91 19.17 -11.19
C ILE A 457 -9.27 19.77 -12.56
N SER A 458 -8.55 20.77 -13.03
CA SER A 458 -8.96 21.57 -14.19
C SER A 458 -8.59 20.99 -15.56
N GLU A 459 -7.63 20.07 -15.70
CA GLU A 459 -7.11 19.65 -17.01
C GLU A 459 -6.47 18.25 -17.03
N ARG A 460 -6.14 17.73 -18.23
CA ARG A 460 -5.36 16.48 -18.46
C ARG A 460 -3.87 16.65 -18.07
N ARG A 461 -3.61 17.09 -16.84
CA ARG A 461 -2.28 17.35 -16.32
C ARG A 461 -2.09 16.66 -14.98
N GLN A 462 -0.83 16.42 -14.65
CA GLN A 462 -0.43 15.73 -13.44
C GLN A 462 0.50 16.62 -12.62
N TRP A 463 0.35 16.59 -11.31
CA TRP A 463 1.30 17.23 -10.42
C TRP A 463 2.67 16.56 -10.50
N VAL A 464 3.70 17.39 -10.43
CA VAL A 464 5.11 17.02 -10.56
C VAL A 464 5.92 17.76 -9.52
N VAL A 465 7.05 17.17 -9.13
CA VAL A 465 8.01 17.80 -8.22
C VAL A 465 9.32 18.03 -8.96
N TYR A 466 9.78 19.27 -8.99
CA TYR A 466 11.04 19.66 -9.63
C TYR A 466 12.13 19.88 -8.57
N PHE A 467 12.80 18.82 -8.12
CA PHE A 467 13.92 18.94 -7.17
C PHE A 467 15.06 19.82 -7.70
N TYR A 468 15.26 19.87 -9.01
CA TYR A 468 16.21 20.81 -9.59
C TYR A 468 15.80 22.24 -9.27
N TYR A 469 14.54 22.63 -9.42
CA TYR A 469 14.12 24.01 -9.21
C TYR A 469 13.61 24.35 -7.81
N GLY A 470 13.34 23.35 -6.97
CA GLY A 470 12.88 23.55 -5.60
C GLY A 470 11.40 23.94 -5.49
N TYR A 471 10.54 23.45 -6.38
CA TYR A 471 9.09 23.70 -6.34
C TYR A 471 8.29 22.53 -6.93
N CYS A 472 6.98 22.52 -6.69
CA CYS A 472 6.03 21.65 -7.41
C CYS A 472 5.09 22.46 -8.31
N ASP A 473 4.64 21.83 -9.39
CA ASP A 473 3.70 22.39 -10.36
C ASP A 473 2.98 21.23 -11.07
N TYR A 474 2.23 21.50 -12.13
CA TYR A 474 1.60 20.48 -12.95
C TYR A 474 2.08 20.52 -14.39
N ASP A 475 2.15 19.35 -15.03
CA ASP A 475 2.66 19.19 -16.38
C ASP A 475 1.73 18.36 -17.26
N ASP A 476 1.79 18.59 -18.58
CA ASP A 476 0.92 17.94 -19.55
C ASP A 476 1.33 16.49 -19.80
N LEU A 477 0.34 15.60 -19.69
CA LEU A 477 0.50 14.15 -19.85
C LEU A 477 1.03 13.73 -21.24
N ASN A 478 0.84 14.56 -22.27
CA ASN A 478 1.18 14.23 -23.66
C ASN A 478 2.50 14.80 -24.15
N TYR A 479 2.97 15.90 -23.56
CA TYR A 479 4.11 16.65 -24.06
C TYR A 479 5.35 16.52 -23.19
N SER A 480 5.17 16.18 -21.92
CA SER A 480 6.27 16.17 -20.96
C SER A 480 6.75 14.77 -20.65
N SER A 481 8.06 14.67 -20.38
CA SER A 481 8.72 13.44 -20.02
C SER A 481 9.53 13.66 -18.74
N LEU A 482 9.12 12.99 -17.67
CA LEU A 482 9.74 13.09 -16.34
C LEU A 482 10.14 11.71 -15.84
N TYR A 483 10.94 11.68 -14.78
CA TYR A 483 11.39 10.44 -14.17
C TYR A 483 10.33 9.85 -13.23
N VAL A 484 10.58 8.61 -12.83
CA VAL A 484 9.85 7.91 -11.78
C VAL A 484 10.76 7.70 -10.59
N ARG A 485 10.22 7.91 -9.39
CA ARG A 485 10.81 7.42 -8.14
C ARG A 485 9.71 6.72 -7.38
N ALA A 486 9.71 5.39 -7.38
CA ALA A 486 8.63 4.65 -6.75
C ALA A 486 8.73 4.72 -5.23
N VAL A 487 7.57 4.69 -4.59
CA VAL A 487 7.39 4.62 -3.15
C VAL A 487 6.46 3.47 -2.79
N ARG A 488 6.61 2.95 -1.59
CA ARG A 488 5.68 2.04 -0.97
C ARG A 488 5.49 2.40 0.50
N SER A 489 4.36 2.00 1.06
CA SER A 489 4.13 2.11 2.50
C SER A 489 5.03 1.09 3.20
N GLY A 490 5.85 1.54 4.15
CA GLY A 490 6.64 0.65 4.99
C GLY A 490 5.75 -0.12 5.95
N GLN A 491 6.05 -1.40 6.13
CA GLN A 491 5.53 -2.12 7.29
C GLN A 491 6.23 -1.52 8.51
N SER A 492 5.45 -0.90 9.40
CA SER A 492 5.91 -0.59 10.75
C SER A 492 6.52 -1.88 11.31
N SER A 493 7.83 -1.88 11.50
CA SER A 493 8.53 -2.95 12.22
C SER A 493 8.08 -2.82 13.67
N ASN A 494 6.97 -3.46 14.00
CA ASN A 494 6.82 -3.97 15.36
C ASN A 494 7.83 -5.12 15.46
N GLU A 495 9.00 -4.78 16.02
CA GLU A 495 9.97 -5.76 16.54
C GLU A 495 9.29 -6.74 17.50
#